data_AF-A0A8W8LBC7-F1
#
_entry.id   AF-A0A8W8LBC7-F1
#
_cell.length_a   1.000
_cell.length_b   1.000
_cell.length_c   1.000
_cell.angle_alpha   90.00
_cell.angle_beta   90.00
_cell.angle_gamma   90.00
#
_symmetry.space_group_name_H-M   'P 1'
#
loop_
_entity.id
_entity.type
_entity.pdbx_description
1 polymer ?
#
loop_
_entity_poly.entity_id
_entity_poly.type
_entity_poly.pdbx_seq_one_letter_code
_entity_poly.pdbx_strand_id
1 'polypeptide(L)'
;FDVKTSSWSILPIKGDSPKPRHGHVMVAVGNRLFIHGGMAGSAFYDDFHLMDLDKMSWSNIRRKKATPSARAAHSGVAVGKDIYIFGGMSREGALDDLYKCDTSSMLWTKVELQGPPPACRLDFGMCQVSLFRSLTRVTDDQDLVTQVQQTKEILDRELKPGSASSRDSRQDTGSESSSVTYEIPQPNTDDEDEETPRAEGATASLNTPMSDGKEMRFLLVHGGMDTEGEIFDDALVLLTEQPN
;
A
#
# COMPACT_ATOMS: atom_id res chain seq x y z
N PHE A 1 11.36 15.31 -1.20
CA PHE A 1 10.99 15.99 -2.45
C PHE A 1 9.97 17.05 -2.13
N ASP A 2 10.25 18.29 -2.48
CA ASP A 2 9.26 19.37 -2.42
C ASP A 2 8.52 19.42 -3.76
N VAL A 3 7.20 19.19 -3.72
CA VAL A 3 6.35 19.13 -4.90
C VAL A 3 6.14 20.51 -5.54
N LYS A 4 6.16 21.59 -4.76
CA LYS A 4 5.94 22.95 -5.28
C LYS A 4 7.15 23.47 -6.03
N THR A 5 8.33 23.18 -5.51
CA THR A 5 9.60 23.64 -6.09
C THR A 5 10.27 22.58 -6.97
N SER A 6 9.67 21.39 -7.08
CA SER A 6 10.22 20.23 -7.79
C SER A 6 11.67 19.94 -7.43
N SER A 7 12.02 20.10 -6.15
CA SER A 7 13.40 20.04 -5.68
C SER A 7 13.63 18.95 -4.64
N TRP A 8 14.84 18.40 -4.67
CA TRP A 8 15.32 17.45 -3.68
C TRP A 8 16.20 18.15 -2.66
N SER A 9 15.96 17.82 -1.40
CA SER A 9 16.80 18.23 -0.28
C SER A 9 17.06 17.04 0.62
N ILE A 10 18.26 17.03 1.21
CA ILE A 10 18.61 16.08 2.25
C ILE A 10 18.23 16.74 3.58
N LEU A 11 17.32 16.11 4.32
CA LEU A 11 16.94 16.60 5.63
C LEU A 11 17.96 16.15 6.68
N PRO A 12 18.42 17.05 7.57
CA PRO A 12 19.34 16.67 8.64
C PRO A 12 18.58 15.86 9.70
N ILE A 13 18.64 14.54 9.55
CA ILE A 13 17.97 13.59 10.42
C ILE A 13 19.01 12.99 11.37
N LYS A 14 18.66 12.89 12.65
CA LYS A 14 19.51 12.31 13.71
C LYS A 14 18.95 10.98 14.22
N GLY A 15 19.69 10.33 15.12
CA GLY A 15 19.22 9.14 15.82
C GLY A 15 19.67 7.83 15.17
N ASP A 16 19.03 6.73 15.56
CA ASP A 16 19.42 5.37 15.19
C ASP A 16 18.74 4.96 13.88
N SER A 17 19.32 5.39 12.74
CA SER A 17 18.78 5.10 11.42
C SER A 17 19.01 3.64 11.01
N PRO A 18 18.09 3.02 10.25
CA PRO A 18 18.32 1.71 9.68
C PRO A 18 19.57 1.68 8.80
N LYS A 19 20.35 0.60 8.88
CA LYS A 19 21.48 0.34 7.96
C LYS A 19 21.02 0.35 6.49
N PRO A 20 21.89 0.73 5.53
CA PRO A 20 21.58 0.66 4.10
C PRO A 20 21.05 -0.73 3.69
N ARG A 21 19.96 -0.77 2.93
CA ARG A 21 19.20 -1.98 2.58
C ARG A 21 18.29 -1.75 1.38
N HIS A 22 17.84 -2.81 0.72
CA HIS A 22 16.76 -2.78 -0.28
C HIS A 22 15.62 -3.75 0.12
N GLY A 23 14.48 -3.69 -0.60
CA GLY A 23 13.33 -4.56 -0.36
C GLY A 23 12.69 -4.41 1.03
N HIS A 24 12.94 -3.30 1.71
CA HIS A 24 12.25 -2.95 2.96
C HIS A 24 10.91 -2.31 2.61
N VAL A 25 9.97 -2.35 3.55
CA VAL A 25 8.76 -1.52 3.47
C VAL A 25 8.95 -0.24 4.26
N MET A 26 8.37 0.86 3.76
CA MET A 26 8.20 2.10 4.51
C MET A 26 6.73 2.53 4.49
N VAL A 27 6.13 2.77 5.66
CA VAL A 27 4.71 3.12 5.81
C VAL A 27 4.58 4.41 6.63
N ALA A 28 3.76 5.35 6.18
CA ALA A 28 3.44 6.56 6.91
C ALA A 28 2.15 6.38 7.72
N VAL A 29 2.16 6.77 9.01
CA VAL A 29 0.97 6.85 9.86
C VAL A 29 1.00 8.18 10.60
N GLY A 30 0.13 9.12 10.20
CA GLY A 30 0.20 10.51 10.67
C GLY A 30 1.55 11.14 10.35
N ASN A 31 2.18 11.81 11.33
CA ASN A 31 3.50 12.44 11.16
C ASN A 31 4.68 11.51 11.51
N ARG A 32 4.51 10.21 11.27
CA ARG A 32 5.51 9.18 11.60
C ARG A 32 5.72 8.26 10.40
N LEU A 33 6.98 7.91 10.14
CA LEU A 33 7.32 6.90 9.14
C LEU A 33 7.86 5.66 9.85
N PHE A 34 7.47 4.49 9.35
CA PHE A 34 7.87 3.21 9.90
C PHE A 34 8.58 2.41 8.84
N ILE A 35 9.72 1.80 9.17
CA ILE A 35 10.46 0.90 8.29
C ILE A 35 10.53 -0.47 8.93
N HIS A 36 10.26 -1.51 8.14
CA HIS A 36 10.45 -2.89 8.55
C HIS A 36 11.26 -3.67 7.51
N GLY A 37 12.17 -4.49 8.01
CA GLY A 37 12.89 -5.50 7.24
C GLY A 37 13.76 -4.96 6.10
N GLY A 38 13.77 -5.68 4.99
CA GLY A 38 14.70 -5.51 3.88
C GLY A 38 15.94 -6.38 4.02
N MET A 39 16.87 -6.23 3.08
CA MET A 39 18.11 -6.98 3.07
C MET A 39 19.30 -6.18 2.54
N ALA A 40 20.51 -6.65 2.87
CA ALA A 40 21.76 -6.17 2.32
C ALA A 40 22.74 -7.35 2.17
N GLY A 41 23.15 -7.64 0.93
CA GLY A 41 23.94 -8.83 0.62
C GLY A 41 23.20 -10.09 1.06
N SER A 42 23.82 -10.92 1.89
CA SER A 42 23.18 -12.12 2.42
C SER A 42 22.36 -11.87 3.70
N ALA A 43 22.34 -10.66 4.27
CA ALA A 43 21.65 -10.37 5.52
C ALA A 43 20.21 -9.91 5.30
N PHE A 44 19.25 -10.61 5.90
CA PHE A 44 17.86 -10.17 6.03
C PHE A 44 17.67 -9.47 7.38
N TYR A 45 16.87 -8.43 7.39
CA TYR A 45 16.57 -7.66 8.59
C TYR A 45 15.14 -7.94 9.08
N ASP A 46 14.96 -7.92 10.40
CA ASP A 46 13.69 -8.01 11.13
C ASP A 46 13.49 -6.80 12.07
N ASP A 47 14.33 -5.78 11.94
CA ASP A 47 14.27 -4.58 12.76
C ASP A 47 13.10 -3.69 12.32
N PHE A 48 12.57 -2.94 13.29
CA PHE A 48 11.46 -2.03 13.09
C PHE A 48 11.90 -0.64 13.54
N HIS A 49 11.89 0.32 12.62
CA HIS A 49 12.37 1.68 12.84
C HIS A 49 11.23 2.67 12.75
N LEU A 50 11.28 3.70 13.59
CA LEU A 50 10.38 4.84 13.58
C LEU A 50 11.15 6.13 13.29
N MET A 51 10.72 6.86 12.28
CA MET A 51 11.02 8.27 12.07
C MET A 51 9.90 9.12 12.68
N ASP A 52 10.25 9.92 13.67
CA ASP A 52 9.40 11.00 14.17
C ASP A 52 9.70 12.26 13.36
N LEU A 53 8.77 12.71 12.51
CA LEU A 53 8.95 13.87 11.64
C LEU A 53 8.81 15.20 12.40
N ASP A 54 8.19 15.22 13.58
CA ASP A 54 8.19 16.41 14.44
C ASP A 54 9.58 16.66 15.04
N LYS A 55 10.28 15.57 15.39
CA LYS A 55 11.62 15.62 16.01
C LYS A 55 12.76 15.47 14.99
N MET A 56 12.45 15.10 13.76
CA MET A 56 13.40 14.73 12.71
C MET A 56 14.44 13.72 13.20
N SER A 57 13.95 12.64 13.83
CA SER A 57 14.82 11.63 14.44
C SER A 57 14.35 10.20 14.25
N TRP A 58 15.31 9.31 13.96
CA TRP A 58 15.12 7.87 13.95
C TRP A 58 15.23 7.25 15.35
N SER A 59 14.47 6.18 15.55
CA SER A 59 14.59 5.29 16.69
C SER A 59 14.34 3.84 16.27
N ASN A 60 15.17 2.93 16.76
CA ASN A 60 14.92 1.50 16.65
C ASN A 60 13.90 1.07 17.72
N ILE A 61 12.77 0.54 17.25
CA ILE A 61 11.72 0.03 18.11
C ILE A 61 12.09 -1.39 18.53
N ARG A 62 12.35 -1.54 19.83
CA ARG A 62 12.75 -2.82 20.41
C ARG A 62 11.74 -3.93 20.06
N ARG A 63 12.27 -5.03 19.52
CA ARG A 63 11.52 -6.26 19.23
C ARG A 63 10.78 -6.77 20.45
N LYS A 64 9.50 -7.11 20.28
CA LYS A 64 8.66 -7.78 21.27
C LYS A 64 8.32 -9.20 20.78
N LYS A 65 7.41 -9.90 21.46
CA LYS A 65 6.92 -11.21 20.97
C LYS A 65 6.06 -11.01 19.70
N ALA A 66 5.97 -12.06 18.88
CA ALA A 66 5.14 -12.11 17.66
C ALA A 66 5.47 -11.09 16.55
N THR A 67 6.73 -10.67 16.45
CA THR A 67 7.19 -9.84 15.33
C THR A 67 7.33 -10.67 14.05
N PRO A 68 7.17 -10.05 12.87
CA PRO A 68 7.48 -10.71 11.60
C PRO A 68 8.94 -11.21 11.59
N SER A 69 9.18 -12.29 10.85
CA SER A 69 10.52 -12.80 10.60
C SER A 69 11.34 -11.84 9.74
N ALA A 70 12.67 -12.00 9.75
CA ALA A 70 13.57 -11.28 8.88
C ALA A 70 13.20 -11.54 7.40
N ARG A 71 12.90 -10.46 6.65
CA ARG A 71 12.34 -10.57 5.31
C ARG A 71 12.61 -9.37 4.43
N ALA A 72 12.59 -9.56 3.12
CA ALA A 72 12.67 -8.52 2.10
C ALA A 72 11.58 -8.70 1.05
N ALA A 73 11.42 -7.72 0.15
CA ALA A 73 10.46 -7.76 -0.96
C ALA A 73 9.00 -8.01 -0.53
N HIS A 74 8.68 -7.67 0.72
CA HIS A 74 7.34 -7.70 1.28
C HIS A 74 6.65 -6.36 1.05
N SER A 75 5.33 -6.35 1.17
CA SER A 75 4.54 -5.13 1.09
C SER A 75 3.91 -4.78 2.42
N GLY A 76 3.58 -3.51 2.61
CA GLY A 76 2.93 -3.04 3.82
C GLY A 76 2.16 -1.74 3.61
N VAL A 77 1.12 -1.56 4.42
CA VAL A 77 0.15 -0.47 4.25
C VAL A 77 -0.42 -0.04 5.60
N ALA A 78 -0.75 1.25 5.72
CA ALA A 78 -1.44 1.79 6.87
C ALA A 78 -2.96 1.60 6.72
N VAL A 79 -3.61 1.14 7.79
CA VAL A 79 -5.07 1.10 7.90
C VAL A 79 -5.44 1.73 9.25
N GLY A 80 -5.95 2.96 9.20
CA GLY A 80 -6.15 3.77 10.41
C GLY A 80 -4.82 4.00 11.14
N LYS A 81 -4.73 3.57 12.41
CA LYS A 81 -3.50 3.64 13.22
C LYS A 81 -2.61 2.40 13.07
N ASP A 82 -3.06 1.38 12.35
CA ASP A 82 -2.39 0.09 12.31
C ASP A 82 -1.59 -0.06 11.02
N ILE A 83 -0.48 -0.79 11.09
CA ILE A 83 0.34 -1.14 9.92
C ILE A 83 0.17 -2.62 9.65
N TYR A 84 -0.11 -2.97 8.40
CA TYR A 84 -0.17 -4.34 7.94
C TYR A 84 1.05 -4.66 7.09
N ILE A 85 1.66 -5.82 7.29
CA ILE A 85 2.76 -6.36 6.48
C ILE A 85 2.38 -7.75 6.02
N PHE A 86 2.51 -8.01 4.72
CA PHE A 86 2.20 -9.29 4.10
C PHE A 86 3.41 -9.83 3.32
N GLY A 87 3.60 -11.14 3.38
CA GLY A 87 4.47 -11.89 2.48
C GLY A 87 5.93 -11.44 2.45
N GLY A 88 6.50 -11.43 1.24
CA GLY A 88 7.91 -11.21 0.95
C GLY A 88 8.71 -12.51 0.89
N MET A 89 10.02 -12.40 1.07
CA MET A 89 10.92 -13.55 1.12
C MET A 89 11.82 -13.49 2.36
N SER A 90 12.10 -14.67 2.89
CA SER A 90 13.07 -14.93 3.95
C SER A 90 14.27 -15.71 3.39
N ARG A 91 15.17 -16.19 4.25
CA ARG A 91 16.22 -17.12 3.83
C ARG A 91 15.64 -18.48 3.43
N GLU A 92 14.46 -18.81 3.95
CA GLU A 92 13.79 -20.08 3.79
C GLU A 92 12.87 -20.11 2.56
N GLY A 93 12.63 -18.97 1.91
CA GLY A 93 11.78 -18.86 0.71
C GLY A 93 10.73 -17.76 0.80
N ALA A 94 9.78 -17.77 -0.14
CA ALA A 94 8.64 -16.87 -0.17
C ALA A 94 7.71 -17.08 1.04
N LEU A 95 7.01 -16.02 1.44
CA LEU A 95 6.16 -15.96 2.63
C LEU A 95 4.72 -15.57 2.25
N ASP A 96 3.75 -16.04 3.05
CA ASP A 96 2.30 -15.77 2.93
C ASP A 96 1.67 -15.33 4.26
N ASP A 97 2.49 -14.96 5.25
CA ASP A 97 1.98 -14.53 6.56
C ASP A 97 1.63 -13.03 6.57
N LEU A 98 0.55 -12.70 7.30
CA LEU A 98 0.07 -11.35 7.52
C LEU A 98 0.31 -10.96 8.98
N TYR A 99 0.91 -9.80 9.20
CA TYR A 99 1.05 -9.20 10.54
C TYR A 99 0.41 -7.82 10.59
N LYS A 100 -0.08 -7.50 11.78
CA LYS A 100 -0.60 -6.18 12.15
C LYS A 100 0.27 -5.59 13.27
N CYS A 101 0.66 -4.33 13.14
CA CYS A 101 1.27 -3.53 14.20
C CYS A 101 0.33 -2.42 14.65
N ASP A 102 -0.03 -2.39 15.92
CA ASP A 102 -0.68 -1.22 16.53
C ASP A 102 0.39 -0.16 16.82
N THR A 103 0.35 0.98 16.12
CA THR A 103 1.38 2.02 16.22
C THR A 103 1.33 2.84 17.51
N SER A 104 0.27 2.71 18.31
CA SER A 104 0.19 3.34 19.63
C SER A 104 0.97 2.55 20.68
N SER A 105 0.85 1.22 20.62
CA SER A 105 1.49 0.30 21.57
C SER A 105 2.81 -0.31 21.05
N MET A 106 3.07 -0.19 19.76
CA MET A 106 4.17 -0.85 19.05
C MET A 106 4.16 -2.36 19.31
N LEU A 107 2.99 -2.97 19.19
CA LEU A 107 2.80 -4.41 19.37
C LEU A 107 2.39 -5.04 18.04
N TRP A 108 3.08 -6.12 17.71
CA TRP A 108 2.80 -6.95 16.56
C TRP A 108 1.88 -8.11 16.94
N THR A 109 0.94 -8.42 16.04
CA THR A 109 0.06 -9.58 16.12
C THR A 109 0.05 -10.25 14.76
N LYS A 110 0.26 -11.58 14.72
CA LYS A 110 0.03 -12.35 13.51
C LYS A 110 -1.47 -12.43 13.26
N VAL A 111 -1.90 -12.08 12.06
CA VAL A 111 -3.31 -12.09 11.67
C VAL A 111 -3.63 -13.47 11.09
N GLU A 112 -4.57 -14.15 11.73
CA GLU A 112 -5.12 -15.40 11.20
C GLU A 112 -6.23 -15.05 10.19
N LEU A 113 -6.05 -15.49 8.95
CA LEU A 113 -6.98 -15.22 7.86
C LEU A 113 -8.11 -16.26 7.85
N GLN A 114 -9.33 -15.80 7.54
CA GLN A 114 -10.45 -16.69 7.28
C GLN A 114 -10.44 -17.11 5.81
N GLY A 115 -10.23 -18.40 5.55
CA GLY A 115 -10.03 -18.93 4.20
C GLY A 115 -8.55 -19.03 3.81
N PRO A 116 -8.25 -19.53 2.60
CA PRO A 116 -6.86 -19.65 2.16
C PRO A 116 -6.24 -18.25 1.99
N PRO A 117 -5.02 -18.01 2.54
CA PRO A 117 -4.30 -16.78 2.27
C PRO A 117 -3.96 -16.69 0.77
N PRO A 118 -3.68 -15.49 0.23
CA PRO A 118 -3.00 -15.40 -1.05
C PRO A 118 -1.72 -16.23 -1.02
N ALA A 119 -1.40 -16.89 -2.13
CA ALA A 119 -0.16 -17.68 -2.24
C ALA A 119 1.08 -16.87 -1.84
N CYS A 120 2.06 -17.54 -1.27
CA CYS A 120 3.32 -16.92 -0.86
C CYS A 120 3.96 -16.17 -2.02
N ARG A 121 4.33 -14.90 -1.79
CA ARG A 121 4.76 -14.02 -2.86
C ARG A 121 5.66 -12.90 -2.38
N LEU A 122 6.49 -12.41 -3.27
CA LEU A 122 7.37 -11.27 -3.11
C LEU A 122 7.23 -10.32 -4.32
N ASP A 123 7.78 -9.11 -4.20
CA ASP A 123 7.81 -8.08 -5.26
C ASP A 123 6.42 -7.70 -5.81
N PHE A 124 5.42 -7.64 -4.92
CA PHE A 124 4.03 -7.29 -5.24
C PHE A 124 3.63 -5.91 -4.71
N GLY A 125 2.57 -5.35 -5.30
CA GLY A 125 1.91 -4.15 -4.80
C GLY A 125 0.85 -4.50 -3.76
N MET A 126 0.77 -3.73 -2.67
CA MET A 126 -0.34 -3.81 -1.73
C MET A 126 -0.85 -2.41 -1.41
N CYS A 127 -2.16 -2.21 -1.45
CA CYS A 127 -2.79 -0.95 -1.06
C CYS A 127 -4.10 -1.18 -0.30
N GLN A 128 -4.51 -0.18 0.46
CA GLN A 128 -5.79 -0.17 1.16
C GLN A 128 -6.84 0.46 0.24
N VAL A 129 -7.98 -0.20 0.10
CA VAL A 129 -9.14 0.26 -0.66
C VAL A 129 -10.33 0.38 0.28
N SER A 130 -11.00 1.53 0.29
CA SER A 130 -12.26 1.75 1.01
C SER A 130 -13.42 1.71 0.03
N LEU A 131 -14.44 0.92 0.34
CA LEU A 131 -15.70 0.93 -0.39
C LEU A 131 -16.80 1.47 0.53
N PHE A 132 -17.41 2.57 0.09
CA PHE A 132 -18.60 3.14 0.70
C PHE A 132 -19.82 2.56 -0.02
N ARG A 133 -20.56 1.68 0.63
CA ARG A 133 -21.91 1.32 0.18
C ARG A 133 -22.93 2.08 1.02
N SER A 134 -23.87 2.72 0.33
CA SER A 134 -25.10 3.20 0.96
C SER A 134 -25.85 1.97 1.47
N LEU A 135 -25.79 1.74 2.79
CA LEU A 135 -26.54 0.68 3.42
C LEU A 135 -28.02 1.10 3.42
N THR A 136 -28.84 0.53 2.54
CA THR A 136 -30.27 0.41 2.85
C THR A 136 -30.36 -0.37 4.16
N ARG A 137 -30.76 0.32 5.23
CA ARG A 137 -30.97 -0.14 6.62
C ARG A 137 -30.73 -1.66 6.82
N VAL A 138 -29.53 -2.01 7.28
CA VAL A 138 -29.17 -3.37 7.69
C VAL A 138 -29.75 -3.64 9.07
N THR A 139 -30.57 -4.69 9.20
CA THR A 139 -31.13 -5.12 10.49
C THR A 139 -30.57 -6.45 10.98
N ASP A 140 -29.62 -7.09 10.29
CA ASP A 140 -29.11 -8.41 10.69
C ASP A 140 -27.63 -8.65 10.29
N ASP A 141 -26.90 -9.44 11.08
CA ASP A 141 -25.47 -9.77 10.86
C ASP A 141 -25.26 -10.69 9.65
N GLN A 142 -26.27 -11.49 9.31
CA GLN A 142 -26.24 -12.38 8.14
C GLN A 142 -26.14 -11.58 6.82
N ASP A 143 -26.70 -10.37 6.77
CA ASP A 143 -26.70 -9.50 5.59
C ASP A 143 -25.32 -8.91 5.28
N LEU A 144 -24.49 -8.68 6.30
CA LEU A 144 -23.12 -8.16 6.12
C LEU A 144 -22.23 -9.21 5.44
N VAL A 145 -22.34 -10.47 5.87
CA VAL A 145 -21.60 -11.58 5.26
C VAL A 145 -22.00 -11.74 3.80
N THR A 146 -23.30 -11.65 3.48
CA THR A 146 -23.80 -11.72 2.11
C THR A 146 -23.33 -10.53 1.26
N GLN A 147 -23.31 -9.31 1.78
CA GLN A 147 -22.82 -8.14 1.03
C GLN A 147 -21.31 -8.15 0.83
N VAL A 148 -20.55 -8.63 1.81
CA VAL A 148 -19.12 -8.90 1.67
C VAL A 148 -18.87 -9.89 0.54
N GLN A 149 -19.63 -10.99 0.52
CA GLN A 149 -19.51 -12.02 -0.50
C GLN A 149 -19.87 -11.49 -1.89
N GLN A 150 -20.97 -10.72 -2.01
CA GLN A 150 -21.34 -10.06 -3.27
C GLN A 150 -20.30 -9.02 -3.72
N THR A 151 -19.68 -8.31 -2.78
CA THR A 151 -18.63 -7.34 -3.09
C THR A 151 -17.37 -8.04 -3.59
N LYS A 152 -16.98 -9.15 -2.95
CA LYS A 152 -15.92 -10.04 -3.46
C LYS A 152 -16.24 -10.55 -4.86
N GLU A 153 -17.44 -11.08 -5.09
CA GLU A 153 -17.86 -11.59 -6.40
C GLU A 153 -17.84 -10.52 -7.51
N ILE A 154 -18.24 -9.29 -7.18
CA ILE A 154 -18.16 -8.17 -8.13
C ILE A 154 -16.70 -7.81 -8.38
N LEU A 155 -15.87 -7.69 -7.34
CA LEU A 155 -14.45 -7.40 -7.48
C LEU A 155 -13.75 -8.48 -8.32
N ASP A 156 -14.00 -9.76 -8.05
CA ASP A 156 -13.46 -10.89 -8.82
C ASP A 156 -13.94 -10.90 -10.27
N ARG A 157 -15.15 -10.39 -10.54
CA ARG A 157 -15.70 -10.28 -11.91
C ARG A 157 -15.13 -9.11 -12.68
N GLU A 158 -14.93 -7.95 -12.04
CA GLU A 158 -14.45 -6.73 -12.67
C GLU A 158 -12.91 -6.68 -12.75
N LEU A 159 -12.21 -7.21 -11.73
CA LEU A 159 -10.76 -7.46 -11.73
C LEU A 159 -10.50 -8.80 -12.41
N LYS A 160 -10.59 -8.84 -13.74
CA LYS A 160 -10.23 -10.06 -14.47
C LYS A 160 -8.76 -10.41 -14.21
N PRO A 161 -8.41 -11.65 -13.85
CA PRO A 161 -7.04 -12.13 -13.96
C PRO A 161 -6.61 -12.01 -15.43
N GLY A 162 -5.50 -11.33 -15.69
CA GLY A 162 -4.96 -11.20 -17.05
C GLY A 162 -4.76 -9.80 -17.63
N SER A 163 -4.54 -8.75 -16.83
CA SER A 163 -4.07 -7.45 -17.38
C SER A 163 -2.55 -7.21 -17.29
N ALA A 164 -1.79 -8.07 -16.60
CA ALA A 164 -0.34 -8.17 -16.80
C ALA A 164 -0.07 -9.24 -17.86
N SER A 165 -0.15 -8.88 -19.14
CA SER A 165 0.13 -9.78 -20.25
C SER A 165 1.46 -10.51 -20.03
N SER A 166 1.41 -11.84 -19.95
CA SER A 166 2.57 -12.68 -20.21
C SER A 166 3.06 -12.39 -21.63
N ARG A 167 4.13 -11.60 -21.76
CA ARG A 167 4.93 -11.65 -22.98
C ARG A 167 5.72 -12.94 -22.93
N ASP A 168 5.09 -13.95 -23.51
CA ASP A 168 5.66 -15.22 -23.98
C ASP A 168 7.12 -14.97 -24.41
N SER A 169 8.06 -15.51 -23.64
CA SER A 169 9.49 -15.43 -23.90
C SER A 169 9.82 -16.23 -25.16
N ARG A 170 9.67 -15.59 -26.33
CA ARG A 170 10.26 -16.05 -27.57
C ARG A 170 11.52 -15.25 -27.85
N GLN A 171 12.61 -16.00 -27.98
CA GLN A 171 13.89 -15.55 -28.48
C GLN A 171 13.71 -14.62 -29.68
N ASP A 172 14.24 -13.40 -29.58
CA ASP A 172 14.71 -12.71 -30.77
C ASP A 172 16.05 -12.04 -30.46
N THR A 173 17.07 -12.56 -31.12
CA THR A 173 18.43 -12.05 -31.14
C THR A 173 18.47 -10.87 -32.11
N GLY A 174 18.61 -9.65 -31.60
CA GLY A 174 18.70 -8.48 -32.46
C GLY A 174 19.16 -7.26 -31.70
N SER A 175 20.45 -6.98 -31.76
CA SER A 175 21.05 -5.70 -31.39
C SER A 175 20.44 -4.57 -32.20
N GLU A 176 20.01 -3.49 -31.56
CA GLU A 176 20.24 -2.13 -32.07
C GLU A 176 19.97 -1.08 -30.99
N SER A 177 21.00 -0.25 -30.77
CA SER A 177 20.98 0.91 -29.89
C SER A 177 20.29 2.05 -30.62
N SER A 178 19.25 2.64 -30.03
CA SER A 178 18.83 3.99 -30.40
C SER A 178 18.40 4.78 -29.16
N SER A 179 19.16 5.82 -28.89
CA SER A 179 18.92 6.83 -27.87
C SER A 179 17.74 7.71 -28.30
N VAL A 180 16.65 7.70 -27.53
CA VAL A 180 15.54 8.65 -27.68
C VAL A 180 15.71 9.77 -26.67
N THR A 181 16.10 10.94 -27.15
CA THR A 181 16.10 12.22 -26.43
C THR A 181 14.68 12.77 -26.39
N TYR A 182 14.16 13.07 -25.19
CA TYR A 182 12.92 13.82 -25.01
C TYR A 182 13.24 15.32 -24.91
N GLU A 183 12.77 16.11 -25.88
CA GLU A 183 12.76 17.58 -25.80
C GLU A 183 11.55 18.06 -24.99
N ILE A 184 11.79 18.97 -24.04
CA ILE A 184 10.78 19.61 -23.19
C ILE A 184 10.34 20.91 -23.89
N PRO A 185 9.04 21.13 -24.19
CA PRO A 185 8.58 22.42 -24.70
C PRO A 185 8.58 23.48 -23.59
N GLN A 186 9.20 24.64 -23.84
CA GLN A 186 9.15 25.80 -22.94
C GLN A 186 7.78 26.51 -23.02
N PRO A 187 7.30 27.12 -21.93
CA PRO A 187 6.06 27.89 -21.94
C PRO A 187 6.30 29.29 -22.51
N ASN A 188 5.53 29.67 -23.53
CA ASN A 188 5.44 31.06 -23.98
C ASN A 188 4.61 31.87 -22.99
N THR A 189 5.15 33.01 -22.56
CA THR A 189 4.41 34.13 -21.99
C THR A 189 3.83 34.98 -23.12
N ASP A 190 2.66 35.54 -22.86
CA ASP A 190 2.22 36.90 -23.23
C ASP A 190 0.73 36.95 -23.65
N ASP A 191 0.08 37.99 -23.12
CA ASP A 191 -1.16 38.66 -23.54
C ASP A 191 -2.52 38.01 -23.21
N GLU A 192 -3.58 38.70 -22.81
CA GLU A 192 -3.89 40.02 -22.24
C GLU A 192 -5.39 39.96 -21.85
N ASP A 193 -5.88 40.96 -21.11
CA ASP A 193 -7.19 41.06 -20.46
C ASP A 193 -8.45 40.92 -21.35
N GLU A 194 -9.51 40.29 -20.84
CA GLU A 194 -10.88 40.74 -21.14
C GLU A 194 -11.87 40.43 -19.99
N GLU A 195 -12.50 41.50 -19.49
CA GLU A 195 -13.46 41.53 -18.38
C GLU A 195 -14.92 41.48 -18.88
N THR A 196 -15.85 41.14 -17.97
CA THR A 196 -17.34 41.32 -17.96
C THR A 196 -18.23 40.06 -18.13
N PRO A 197 -19.49 40.04 -17.60
CA PRO A 197 -19.87 40.19 -16.19
C PRO A 197 -20.83 39.08 -15.67
N ARG A 198 -21.08 39.14 -14.34
CA ARG A 198 -21.97 38.34 -13.47
C ARG A 198 -23.21 37.67 -14.10
N ALA A 199 -23.44 36.42 -13.67
CA ALA A 199 -24.77 35.87 -13.42
C ALA A 199 -24.81 35.22 -12.02
N GLU A 200 -25.71 35.71 -11.17
CA GLU A 200 -26.08 35.10 -9.90
C GLU A 200 -26.81 33.76 -10.15
N GLY A 201 -26.42 32.73 -9.40
CA GLY A 201 -27.06 31.42 -9.44
C GLY A 201 -26.71 30.66 -8.18
N ALA A 202 -27.58 30.76 -7.18
CA ALA A 202 -27.49 30.01 -5.93
C ALA A 202 -27.49 28.50 -6.17
N THR A 203 -26.56 27.76 -5.56
CA THR A 203 -26.83 26.37 -5.12
C THR A 203 -26.08 26.05 -3.83
N ALA A 204 -26.91 25.94 -2.79
CA ALA A 204 -26.77 25.21 -1.52
C ALA A 204 -25.40 24.60 -1.16
N SER A 205 -24.92 25.03 0.01
CA SER A 205 -24.14 24.19 0.93
C SER A 205 -24.85 22.85 1.13
N LEU A 206 -24.35 21.78 0.51
CA LEU A 206 -24.64 20.41 0.90
C LEU A 206 -23.71 20.00 2.05
N ASN A 207 -23.90 20.60 3.21
CA ASN A 207 -23.59 19.93 4.47
C ASN A 207 -24.82 19.13 4.90
N THR A 208 -25.10 18.06 4.17
CA THR A 208 -26.00 17.00 4.64
C THR A 208 -25.11 15.90 5.24
N PRO A 209 -25.35 15.44 6.48
CA PRO A 209 -24.63 14.31 7.02
C PRO A 209 -24.98 13.10 6.15
N MET A 210 -23.99 12.55 5.43
CA MET A 210 -24.18 11.28 4.74
C MET A 210 -24.50 10.21 5.78
N SER A 211 -25.64 9.56 5.56
CA SER A 211 -26.24 8.51 6.39
C SER A 211 -25.30 7.33 6.68
N ASP A 212 -25.50 6.75 7.88
CA ASP A 212 -25.09 5.45 8.46
C ASP A 212 -24.65 4.29 7.53
N GLY A 213 -23.75 4.52 6.58
CA GLY A 213 -23.10 3.48 5.79
C GLY A 213 -21.91 2.91 6.55
N LYS A 214 -21.82 1.57 6.71
CA LYS A 214 -20.60 0.92 7.22
C LYS A 214 -19.55 0.98 6.11
N GLU A 215 -18.43 1.64 6.40
CA GLU A 215 -17.25 1.61 5.55
C GLU A 215 -16.65 0.19 5.57
N MET A 216 -16.45 -0.41 4.40
CA MET A 216 -15.70 -1.66 4.27
C MET A 216 -14.29 -1.37 3.77
N ARG A 217 -13.27 -1.92 4.44
CA ARG A 217 -11.87 -1.76 4.05
C ARG A 217 -11.27 -3.08 3.59
N PHE A 218 -10.52 -3.01 2.50
CA PHE A 218 -9.86 -4.15 1.86
C PHE A 218 -8.38 -3.85 1.68
N LEU A 219 -7.54 -4.88 1.72
CA LEU A 219 -6.20 -4.85 1.16
C LEU A 219 -6.26 -5.49 -0.22
N LEU A 220 -5.91 -4.72 -1.24
CA LEU A 220 -5.69 -5.24 -2.58
C LEU A 220 -4.22 -5.62 -2.71
N VAL A 221 -3.95 -6.86 -3.09
CA VAL A 221 -2.64 -7.40 -3.41
C VAL A 221 -2.61 -7.62 -4.92
N HIS A 222 -1.71 -6.92 -5.63
CA HIS A 222 -1.59 -6.98 -7.08
C HIS A 222 -0.24 -7.57 -7.48
N GLY A 223 -0.27 -8.59 -8.33
CA GLY A 223 0.91 -9.26 -8.86
C GLY A 223 1.77 -9.99 -7.81
N GLY A 224 3.06 -10.02 -8.10
CA GLY A 224 4.09 -10.74 -7.34
C GLY A 224 4.42 -12.09 -7.94
N MET A 225 5.46 -12.70 -7.38
CA MET A 225 5.92 -14.04 -7.74
C MET A 225 6.43 -14.80 -6.52
N ASP A 226 6.59 -16.11 -6.63
CA ASP A 226 7.34 -16.90 -5.66
C ASP A 226 8.85 -16.91 -5.99
N THR A 227 9.62 -17.70 -5.24
CA THR A 227 11.07 -17.84 -5.46
C THR A 227 11.43 -18.68 -6.68
N GLU A 228 10.48 -19.42 -7.26
CA GLU A 228 10.66 -20.22 -8.48
C GLU A 228 10.29 -19.42 -9.75
N GLY A 229 9.69 -18.25 -9.59
CA GLY A 229 9.32 -17.34 -10.67
C GLY A 229 7.88 -17.50 -11.16
N GLU A 230 7.04 -18.26 -10.46
CA GLU A 230 5.62 -18.34 -10.76
C GLU A 230 4.95 -17.01 -10.42
N ILE A 231 4.30 -16.39 -11.41
CA ILE A 231 3.63 -15.10 -11.28
C ILE A 231 2.20 -15.33 -10.79
N PHE A 232 1.79 -14.57 -9.78
CA PHE A 232 0.44 -14.67 -9.24
C PHE A 232 -0.45 -13.52 -9.69
N ASP A 233 -1.71 -13.86 -9.98
CA ASP A 233 -2.78 -12.87 -10.17
C ASP A 233 -3.15 -12.15 -8.86
N ASP A 234 -3.99 -11.14 -9.02
CA ASP A 234 -4.48 -10.27 -7.96
C ASP A 234 -5.26 -11.03 -6.90
N ALA A 235 -5.12 -10.60 -5.65
CA ALA A 235 -5.83 -11.14 -4.51
C ALA A 235 -6.40 -10.02 -3.64
N LEU A 236 -7.64 -10.19 -3.18
CA LEU A 236 -8.30 -9.25 -2.27
C LEU A 236 -8.37 -9.85 -0.87
N VAL A 237 -7.76 -9.18 0.10
CA VAL A 237 -7.85 -9.54 1.53
C VAL A 237 -8.81 -8.58 2.21
N LEU A 238 -9.95 -9.09 2.67
CA LEU A 238 -10.92 -8.28 3.40
C LEU A 238 -10.46 -8.09 4.85
N LEU A 239 -10.40 -6.83 5.28
CA LEU A 239 -10.23 -6.47 6.68
C LEU A 239 -11.60 -6.12 7.25
N THR A 240 -12.36 -7.13 7.70
CA THR A 240 -13.55 -6.83 8.48
C THR A 240 -13.11 -6.32 9.86
N GLU A 241 -13.37 -5.05 10.15
CA GLU A 241 -13.53 -4.66 11.55
C GLU A 241 -14.79 -5.36 12.03
N GLN A 242 -14.64 -6.37 12.89
CA GLN A 242 -15.79 -6.87 13.64
C GLN A 242 -16.37 -5.67 14.42
N PRO A 243 -17.69 -5.41 14.35
CA PRO A 243 -18.28 -4.44 15.24
C PRO A 243 -18.06 -4.90 16.68
N ASN A 244 -17.49 -4.03 17.50
CA ASN A 244 -17.45 -4.19 18.96
C ASN A 244 -18.87 -4.23 19.53
#